data_AF-A0A7S1ZGZ0-F1
#
_entry.id   AF-A0A7S1ZGZ0-F1
#
_cell.length_a   1.000
_cell.length_b   1.000
_cell.length_c   1.000
_cell.angle_alpha   90.00
_cell.angle_beta   90.00
_cell.angle_gamma   90.00
#
_symmetry.space_group_name_H-M   'P 1'
#
loop_
_entity.id
_entity.type
_entity.pdbx_description
1 polymer ?
#
loop_
_entity_poly.entity_id
_entity_poly.type
_entity_poly.pdbx_seq_one_letter_code
_entity_poly.pdbx_strand_id
1 'polypeptide(L)'
;CALSSTYVRTQHYQVSSEVKKHTMAPTAATRARALSLYRQLLRGALKMPTPNRQNYVIKKTKMEYKKNRNLTDLEEIEFQLRLADTNLDTVLVQAEHLTKLFNDPTIHGHDF
;
A
#
# COMPACT_ATOMS: atom_id res chain seq x y z
N CYS A 1 -49.19 -8.16 -22.52
CA CYS A 1 -48.68 -7.46 -21.33
C CYS A 1 -49.08 -8.29 -20.12
N ALA A 2 -48.13 -8.60 -19.22
CA ALA A 2 -48.21 -9.52 -18.06
C ALA A 2 -48.31 -11.02 -18.47
N LEU A 3 -47.62 -12.02 -17.87
CA LEU A 3 -47.02 -12.18 -16.55
C LEU A 3 -45.80 -13.14 -16.62
N SER A 4 -44.78 -12.83 -15.80
CA SER A 4 -43.96 -13.73 -14.96
C SER A 4 -43.59 -15.13 -15.50
N SER A 5 -42.34 -15.31 -15.95
CA SER A 5 -41.65 -16.60 -15.92
C SER A 5 -40.61 -16.56 -14.81
N THR A 6 -40.98 -17.19 -13.72
CA THR A 6 -40.22 -17.41 -12.51
C THR A 6 -39.03 -18.35 -12.77
N TYR A 7 -38.00 -18.18 -11.93
CA TYR A 7 -37.22 -19.30 -11.39
C TYR A 7 -36.07 -19.87 -12.23
N VAL A 8 -34.94 -19.16 -12.21
CA VAL A 8 -33.60 -19.79 -12.24
C VAL A 8 -32.89 -19.29 -10.99
N ARG A 9 -33.02 -19.93 -9.83
CA ARG A 9 -32.29 -21.13 -9.38
C ARG A 9 -30.79 -21.06 -9.66
N THR A 10 -30.08 -20.34 -8.79
CA THR A 10 -28.88 -20.89 -8.14
C THR A 10 -28.68 -20.20 -6.80
N GLN A 11 -29.08 -20.90 -5.75
CA GLN A 11 -28.69 -20.62 -4.37
C GLN A 11 -27.24 -21.04 -4.15
N HIS A 12 -26.64 -20.44 -3.13
CA HIS A 12 -25.41 -20.81 -2.42
C HIS A 12 -24.06 -20.53 -3.10
N TYR A 13 -23.51 -19.35 -2.80
CA TYR A 13 -22.09 -19.22 -2.50
C TYR A 13 -21.94 -18.73 -1.05
N GLN A 14 -22.31 -19.58 -0.09
CA GLN A 14 -21.84 -19.45 1.28
C GLN A 14 -20.45 -20.08 1.36
N VAL A 15 -19.42 -19.28 1.10
CA VAL A 15 -18.08 -19.58 1.63
C VAL A 15 -17.96 -18.85 2.95
N SER A 16 -18.60 -19.41 3.98
CA SER A 16 -18.23 -19.14 5.36
C SER A 16 -16.98 -19.97 5.67
N SER A 17 -15.82 -19.51 5.22
CA SER A 17 -14.56 -19.94 5.82
C SER A 17 -14.30 -19.04 7.02
N GLU A 18 -14.57 -19.53 8.22
CA GLU A 18 -14.02 -18.94 9.44
C GLU A 18 -12.49 -19.00 9.34
N VAL A 19 -11.89 -17.91 8.88
CA VAL A 19 -10.43 -17.72 8.96
C VAL A 19 -10.11 -17.63 10.44
N LYS A 20 -9.57 -18.72 10.99
CA LYS A 20 -9.07 -18.75 12.37
C LYS A 20 -7.92 -17.75 12.48
N LYS A 21 -8.22 -16.52 12.93
CA LYS A 21 -7.23 -15.47 13.17
C LYS A 21 -6.15 -16.01 14.10
N HIS A 22 -4.96 -16.27 13.55
CA HIS A 22 -3.85 -16.79 14.33
C HIS A 22 -3.25 -15.63 15.13
N THR A 23 -3.83 -15.42 16.32
CA THR A 23 -3.45 -14.34 17.22
C THR A 23 -2.18 -14.77 17.97
N MET A 24 -1.01 -14.33 17.49
CA MET A 24 0.25 -14.49 18.20
C MET A 24 1.02 -13.16 18.21
N ALA A 25 1.84 -12.95 19.24
CA ALA A 25 2.67 -11.75 19.29
C ALA A 25 3.67 -11.72 18.10
N PRO A 26 3.84 -10.58 17.41
CA PRO A 26 4.84 -10.46 16.36
C PRO A 26 6.24 -10.78 16.89
N THR A 27 7.04 -11.44 16.06
CA THR A 27 8.44 -11.78 16.41
C THR A 27 9.35 -10.55 16.34
N ALA A 28 10.55 -10.63 16.92
CA ALA A 28 11.57 -9.59 16.79
C ALA A 28 11.98 -9.37 15.32
N ALA A 29 12.05 -10.43 14.51
CA ALA A 29 12.38 -10.36 13.10
C ALA A 29 11.29 -9.60 12.30
N THR A 30 10.02 -9.85 12.59
CA THR A 30 8.88 -9.14 11.99
C THR A 30 8.97 -7.63 12.27
N ARG A 31 9.27 -7.25 13.52
CA ARG A 31 9.45 -5.84 13.91
C ARG A 31 10.65 -5.20 13.21
N ALA A 32 11.78 -5.92 13.10
CA ALA A 32 12.95 -5.44 12.39
C ALA A 32 12.66 -5.20 10.90
N ARG A 33 11.93 -6.10 10.25
CA ARG A 33 11.49 -5.95 8.86
C ARG A 33 10.57 -4.74 8.68
N ALA A 34 9.55 -4.59 9.53
CA ALA A 34 8.64 -3.44 9.48
C ALA A 34 9.41 -2.11 9.61
N LEU A 35 10.36 -2.04 10.54
CA LEU A 35 11.19 -0.85 10.76
C LEU A 35 12.14 -0.58 9.58
N SER A 36 12.69 -1.63 8.97
CA SER A 36 13.51 -1.52 7.76
C SER A 36 12.70 -0.90 6.62
N LEU A 37 11.50 -1.43 6.35
CA LEU A 37 10.62 -0.93 5.30
C LEU A 37 10.17 0.51 5.55
N TYR A 38 9.81 0.84 6.79
CA TYR A 38 9.50 2.20 7.20
C TYR A 38 10.65 3.17 6.86
N ARG A 39 11.89 2.82 7.21
CA ARG A 39 13.07 3.66 6.92
C ARG A 39 13.33 3.76 5.42
N GLN A 40 13.18 2.66 4.68
CA GLN A 40 13.36 2.65 3.23
C GLN A 40 12.33 3.55 2.53
N LEU A 41 11.06 3.49 2.91
CA LEU A 41 10.02 4.37 2.40
C LEU A 41 10.31 5.85 2.68
N LEU A 42 10.77 6.18 3.89
CA LEU A 42 11.17 7.55 4.22
C LEU A 42 12.35 8.04 3.38
N ARG A 43 13.36 7.20 3.14
CA ARG A 43 14.49 7.53 2.26
C ARG A 43 14.06 7.63 0.80
N GLY A 44 13.15 6.76 0.35
CA GLY A 44 12.54 6.82 -0.99
C GLY A 44 11.79 8.13 -1.22
N ALA A 45 11.09 8.63 -0.20
CA ALA A 45 10.43 9.93 -0.27
C ALA A 45 11.39 11.09 -0.54
N LEU A 46 12.62 11.04 0.01
CA LEU A 46 13.65 12.06 -0.22
C LEU A 46 14.16 12.10 -1.67
N LYS A 47 13.87 11.06 -2.47
CA LYS A 47 14.22 11.01 -3.89
C LYS A 47 13.15 11.66 -4.78
N MET A 48 12.01 12.08 -4.22
CA MET A 48 10.96 12.73 -4.99
C MET A 48 11.40 14.15 -5.40
N PRO A 49 11.16 14.59 -6.64
CA PRO A 49 11.68 15.87 -7.13
C PRO A 49 10.92 17.08 -6.57
N THR A 50 9.69 16.90 -6.07
CA THR A 50 8.89 18.01 -5.52
C THR A 50 8.67 17.87 -4.01
N PRO A 51 8.72 18.99 -3.25
CA PRO A 51 8.42 18.99 -1.83
C PRO A 51 7.01 18.47 -1.52
N ASN A 52 6.03 18.76 -2.38
CA ASN A 52 4.66 18.30 -2.20
C ASN A 52 4.59 16.76 -2.24
N ARG A 53 5.19 16.14 -3.25
CA ARG A 53 5.19 14.67 -3.38
C ARG A 53 6.01 14.01 -2.28
N GLN A 54 7.17 14.56 -1.94
CA GLN A 54 7.98 14.12 -0.80
C GLN A 54 7.16 14.13 0.50
N ASN A 55 6.51 15.25 0.82
CA ASN A 55 5.70 15.40 2.04
C ASN A 55 4.50 14.46 2.08
N TYR A 56 3.84 14.24 0.93
CA TYR A 56 2.77 13.27 0.81
C TYR A 56 3.22 11.86 1.20
N VAL A 57 4.32 11.38 0.61
CA VAL A 57 4.85 10.04 0.91
C VAL A 57 5.25 9.93 2.37
N ILE A 58 5.98 10.91 2.92
CA ILE A 58 6.38 10.94 4.33
C ILE A 58 5.14 10.86 5.25
N LYS A 59 4.11 11.68 5.00
CA LYS A 59 2.90 11.73 5.81
C LYS A 59 2.15 10.40 5.74
N LYS A 60 1.96 9.84 4.54
CA LYS A 60 1.30 8.55 4.33
C LYS A 60 2.04 7.42 5.06
N THR A 61 3.36 7.29 4.87
CA THR A 61 4.17 6.26 5.53
C THR A 61 4.08 6.34 7.05
N LYS A 62 4.20 7.53 7.64
CA LYS A 62 4.07 7.73 9.09
C LYS A 62 2.68 7.37 9.61
N MET A 63 1.64 7.74 8.87
CA MET A 63 0.25 7.46 9.23
C MET A 63 -0.03 5.96 9.24
N GLU A 64 0.29 5.25 8.15
CA GLU A 64 0.04 3.81 8.05
C GLU A 64 0.87 3.02 9.08
N TYR A 65 2.15 3.36 9.26
CA TYR A 65 2.98 2.71 10.28
C TYR A 65 2.40 2.91 11.69
N LYS A 66 1.97 4.13 12.03
CA LYS A 66 1.36 4.43 13.33
C LYS A 66 0.03 3.68 13.52
N LYS A 67 -0.79 3.59 12.47
CA LYS A 67 -2.07 2.88 12.47
C LYS A 67 -1.88 1.39 12.76
N ASN A 68 -0.85 0.78 12.19
CA ASN A 68 -0.63 -0.66 12.21
C ASN A 68 0.36 -1.15 13.30
N ARG A 69 0.96 -0.23 14.07
CA ARG A 69 2.03 -0.56 15.05
C ARG A 69 1.64 -1.56 16.16
N ASN A 70 0.34 -1.65 16.45
CA ASN A 70 -0.23 -2.47 17.52
C ASN A 70 -0.90 -3.75 17.00
N LEU A 71 -0.74 -4.08 15.71
CA LEU A 71 -1.32 -5.31 15.16
C LEU A 71 -0.72 -6.54 15.86
N THR A 72 -1.60 -7.51 16.13
CA THR A 72 -1.28 -8.81 16.75
C THR A 72 -1.75 -9.99 15.91
N ASP A 73 -2.52 -9.73 14.85
CA ASP A 73 -2.91 -10.75 13.89
C ASP A 73 -1.78 -10.96 12.88
N LEU A 74 -1.21 -12.17 12.85
CA LEU A 74 -0.06 -12.48 12.01
C LEU A 74 -0.38 -12.35 10.52
N GLU A 75 -1.57 -12.76 10.08
CA GLU A 75 -1.95 -12.68 8.68
C GLU A 75 -2.06 -11.22 8.23
N GLU A 76 -2.64 -10.38 9.08
CA GLU A 76 -2.74 -8.94 8.81
C GLU A 76 -1.35 -8.30 8.82
N ILE A 77 -0.47 -8.65 9.76
CA ILE A 77 0.90 -8.14 9.80
C ILE A 77 1.65 -8.52 8.52
N GLU A 78 1.57 -9.77 8.08
CA GLU A 78 2.19 -10.20 6.83
C GLU A 78 1.61 -9.48 5.62
N PHE A 79 0.29 -9.29 5.58
CA PHE A 79 -0.36 -8.52 4.53
C PHE A 79 0.19 -7.08 4.49
N GLN A 80 0.27 -6.41 5.64
CA GLN A 80 0.80 -5.05 5.71
C GLN A 80 2.29 -4.96 5.34
N LEU A 81 3.08 -5.99 5.65
CA LEU A 81 4.48 -6.07 5.22
C LEU A 81 4.61 -6.20 3.70
N ARG A 82 3.84 -7.09 3.08
CA ARG A 82 3.80 -7.24 1.60
C ARG A 82 3.32 -5.95 0.93
N LEU A 83 2.29 -5.31 1.50
CA LEU A 83 1.80 -4.03 1.01
C LEU A 83 2.89 -2.94 1.11
N ALA A 84 3.66 -2.92 2.19
CA ALA A 84 4.77 -1.99 2.37
C ALA A 84 5.91 -2.23 1.36
N ASP A 85 6.21 -3.49 1.01
CA ASP A 85 7.15 -3.84 -0.07
C ASP A 85 6.66 -3.25 -1.42
N THR A 86 5.41 -3.52 -1.82
CA THR A 86 4.82 -2.98 -3.06
C THR A 86 4.80 -1.45 -3.07
N ASN A 87 4.49 -0.83 -1.94
CA ASN A 87 4.52 0.63 -1.80
C ASN A 87 5.93 1.19 -1.95
N LEU A 88 6.95 0.48 -1.47
CA LEU A 88 8.35 0.89 -1.62
C LEU A 88 8.75 0.87 -3.09
N ASP A 89 8.44 -0.21 -3.81
CA ASP A 89 8.71 -0.32 -5.26
C ASP A 89 8.04 0.82 -6.03
N THR A 90 6.77 1.08 -5.71
CA THR A 90 5.99 2.17 -6.30
C THR A 90 6.64 3.53 -6.05
N VAL A 91 7.10 3.80 -4.82
CA VAL A 91 7.77 5.06 -4.47
C VAL A 91 9.08 5.20 -5.23
N LEU A 92 9.87 4.14 -5.37
CA LEU A 92 11.14 4.18 -6.08
C LEU A 92 10.96 4.42 -7.58
N VAL A 93 10.03 3.70 -8.22
CA VAL A 93 9.69 3.89 -9.64
C VAL A 93 9.17 5.31 -9.90
N GLN A 94 8.29 5.81 -9.02
CA GLN A 94 7.78 7.17 -9.15
C GLN A 94 8.87 8.22 -8.97
N ALA A 95 9.78 8.05 -8.01
CA ALA A 95 10.88 8.98 -7.81
C ALA A 95 11.77 9.05 -9.05
N GLU A 96 12.11 7.91 -9.64
CA GLU A 96 12.86 7.85 -10.90
C GLU A 96 12.10 8.53 -12.05
N HIS A 97 10.85 8.13 -12.29
CA HIS A 97 10.06 8.62 -13.41
C HIS A 97 9.78 10.12 -13.31
N LEU A 98 9.36 10.60 -12.14
CA LEU A 98 9.13 12.03 -11.92
C LEU A 98 10.43 12.82 -12.06
N THR A 99 11.55 12.31 -11.56
CA THR A 99 12.85 13.00 -11.72
C THR A 99 13.22 13.14 -13.21
N LYS A 100 13.01 12.09 -14.01
CA LYS A 100 13.22 12.15 -15.46
C LYS A 100 12.32 13.20 -16.13
N LEU A 101 11.01 13.20 -15.81
CA LEU A 101 10.06 14.17 -16.36
C LEU A 101 10.40 15.62 -15.98
N PHE A 102 10.82 15.86 -14.73
CA PHE A 102 11.21 17.20 -14.28
C PHE A 102 12.50 17.70 -14.93
N ASN A 103 13.38 16.80 -15.35
CA ASN A 103 14.62 17.15 -16.03
C ASN A 103 14.48 17.20 -17.56
N ASP A 104 13.32 16.82 -18.11
CA ASP A 104 13.08 16.82 -19.55
C ASP A 104 12.76 18.25 -20.03
N PRO A 105 13.62 18.86 -20.87
CA PRO A 105 13.42 20.22 -21.36
C PRO A 105 12.18 20.36 -22.27
N THR A 106 11.65 19.26 -22.83
CA THR A 106 10.47 19.29 -23.70
C THR A 106 9.16 19.39 -22.94
N ILE A 107 9.14 18.97 -21.67
CA ILE A 107 7.96 19.02 -20.79
C ILE A 107 7.69 20.47 -20.32
N HIS A 108 8.73 21.29 -20.19
CA HIS A 108 8.64 22.68 -19.73
C HIS A 108 8.14 23.66 -20.81
N GLY A 109 7.87 23.20 -22.04
CA GLY A 109 7.57 24.04 -23.21
C GLY A 109 6.10 24.16 -23.59
N HIS A 110 5.16 23.62 -22.82
CA HIS A 110 3.72 23.84 -23.05
C HIS A 110 3.18 24.78 -21.98
N ASP A 111 3.47 26.07 -22.19
CA ASP A 111 2.83 27.16 -21.46
C ASP A 111 1.29 27.08 -21.66
N PHE A 112 0.55 27.24 -20.55
CA PHE A 112 -0.89 27.48 -20.56
C PHE A 112 -1.16 28.98 -20.69
#